data_AF-A0AAN4T950-F1
#
_entry.id   AF-A0AAN4T950-F1
#
_cell.length_a   1.000
_cell.length_b   1.000
_cell.length_c   1.000
_cell.angle_alpha   90.00
_cell.angle_beta   90.00
_cell.angle_gamma   90.00
#
_symmetry.space_group_name_H-M   'P 1'
#
loop_
_entity.id
_entity.type
_entity.pdbx_description
1 polymer ?
#
loop_
_entity_poly.entity_id
_entity_poly.type
_entity_poly.pdbx_seq_one_letter_code
_entity_poly.pdbx_strand_id
1 'polypeptide(L)'
;MKTIALTLVTLLLQAPPLQAKMYRQNVLTFEVSTDARVTGQKIEYNDPDCDPGMHCVVSKTCAAPGTGPTLSADKKFFACCLAGQRLLGSPETAFDCCAEGHELAGSAQAGYHCCPTGYSFDGQQCKEVCKNGKLMVNGQCVCPEGMLEAEGGSCQTRTKAICTSGLESGKCYTFTAENGNRLGLRNDGVYYAAPDSMVQRYGKFQLCSDEKCTAGHAINPSDKTYIKDLYGDVATGANAGQWLNNAQNGAHIGRTPTFANAGQFVLSKWPCGKYCLGGFAAGIGPACPAEIPAMTFYSQDPQMCVPYELTEVPCDIKANVNNCIWKNGDQCCNKVDCTWRPL
;
A
#
# COMPACT_ATOMS: atom_id res chain seq x y z
N MET A 1 13.36 52.80 -61.29
CA MET A 1 12.43 52.26 -62.32
C MET A 1 11.86 50.97 -61.75
N LYS A 2 10.57 50.98 -61.34
CA LYS A 2 9.43 50.29 -62.01
C LYS A 2 9.65 48.75 -62.06
N THR A 3 8.77 47.89 -61.54
CA THR A 3 7.31 47.97 -61.65
C THR A 3 6.61 47.03 -60.66
N ILE A 4 5.45 47.51 -60.21
CA ILE A 4 4.34 46.85 -59.52
C ILE A 4 3.75 45.75 -60.41
N ALA A 5 3.34 44.63 -59.81
CA ALA A 5 2.24 43.82 -60.34
C ALA A 5 1.44 43.23 -59.17
N LEU A 6 0.15 43.55 -59.19
CA LEU A 6 -0.91 43.29 -58.23
C LEU A 6 -1.69 42.02 -58.66
N THR A 7 -2.57 41.53 -57.78
CA THR A 7 -3.69 40.57 -57.99
C THR A 7 -3.33 39.07 -58.03
N LEU A 8 -4.10 38.14 -57.45
CA LEU A 8 -5.53 38.14 -57.09
C LEU A 8 -5.76 37.17 -55.92
N VAL A 9 -6.47 37.63 -54.89
CA VAL A 9 -7.01 36.81 -53.80
C VAL A 9 -8.25 36.09 -54.31
N THR A 10 -8.23 34.76 -54.34
CA THR A 10 -9.45 33.94 -54.42
C THR A 10 -9.63 33.22 -53.09
N LEU A 11 -10.36 33.87 -52.17
CA LEU A 11 -11.00 33.22 -51.03
C LEU A 11 -12.12 32.34 -51.58
N LEU A 12 -11.89 31.03 -51.66
CA LEU A 12 -12.98 30.06 -51.75
C LEU A 12 -13.62 29.99 -50.36
N LEU A 13 -14.81 30.57 -50.24
CA LEU A 13 -15.78 30.25 -49.20
C LEU A 13 -16.07 28.75 -49.26
N GLN A 14 -15.37 27.97 -48.44
CA GLN A 14 -15.90 26.72 -47.92
C GLN A 14 -16.54 27.08 -46.58
N ALA A 15 -17.82 27.44 -46.61
CA ALA A 15 -18.62 27.41 -45.41
C ALA A 15 -18.62 25.96 -44.90
N PRO A 16 -18.18 25.67 -43.67
CA PRO A 16 -18.42 24.35 -43.09
C PRO A 16 -19.95 24.16 -43.02
N PRO A 17 -20.47 22.97 -43.35
CA PRO A 17 -21.89 22.71 -43.19
C PRO A 17 -22.26 22.92 -41.71
N LEU A 18 -23.40 23.61 -41.49
CA LEU A 18 -24.10 23.68 -40.21
C LEU A 18 -24.30 22.26 -39.69
N GLN A 19 -23.40 21.82 -38.82
CA GLN A 19 -23.46 20.55 -38.12
C GLN A 19 -23.31 20.88 -36.65
N ALA A 20 -24.36 20.64 -35.87
CA ALA A 20 -24.34 20.66 -34.42
C ALA A 20 -23.02 20.10 -33.89
N LYS A 21 -22.38 20.78 -32.93
CA LYS A 21 -21.07 20.36 -32.40
C LYS A 21 -21.08 18.88 -32.01
N MET A 22 -20.28 18.10 -32.73
CA MET A 22 -20.12 16.66 -32.55
C MET A 22 -18.82 16.34 -31.82
N TYR A 23 -18.91 15.50 -30.80
CA TYR A 23 -17.77 15.00 -30.03
C TYR A 23 -17.60 13.49 -30.27
N ARG A 24 -16.38 13.03 -30.56
CA ARG A 24 -16.09 11.64 -30.97
C ARG A 24 -15.19 10.84 -30.03
N GLN A 25 -14.83 11.39 -28.88
CA GLN A 25 -14.00 10.67 -27.91
C GLN A 25 -14.86 9.63 -27.18
N ASN A 26 -14.46 8.36 -27.27
CA ASN A 26 -15.13 7.13 -26.82
C ASN A 26 -16.53 6.88 -27.42
N VAL A 27 -17.51 7.74 -27.14
CA VAL A 27 -18.86 7.63 -27.72
C VAL A 27 -19.23 8.90 -28.51
N LEU A 28 -19.90 8.70 -29.64
CA LEU A 28 -20.35 9.80 -30.46
C LEU A 28 -21.47 10.58 -29.74
N THR A 29 -21.20 11.84 -29.47
CA THR A 29 -22.05 12.71 -28.64
C THR A 29 -22.38 13.99 -29.40
N PHE A 30 -23.61 14.49 -29.22
CA PHE A 30 -24.11 15.71 -29.86
C PHE A 30 -24.58 16.69 -28.80
N GLU A 31 -24.34 17.98 -29.03
CA GLU A 31 -24.98 19.06 -28.29
C GLU A 31 -26.48 19.15 -28.64
N VAL A 32 -27.31 19.40 -27.63
CA VAL A 32 -28.76 19.52 -27.73
C VAL A 32 -29.27 20.72 -26.96
N SER A 33 -30.40 21.26 -27.39
CA SER A 33 -31.11 22.31 -26.68
C SER A 33 -31.81 21.76 -25.43
N THR A 34 -32.10 22.65 -24.48
CA THR A 34 -32.69 22.28 -23.18
C THR A 34 -34.11 21.71 -23.27
N ASP A 35 -34.78 21.89 -24.40
CA ASP A 35 -36.11 21.36 -24.71
C ASP A 35 -36.06 19.97 -25.37
N ALA A 36 -34.89 19.32 -25.45
CA ALA A 36 -34.73 17.99 -26.00
C ALA A 36 -35.66 16.95 -25.35
N ARG A 37 -36.34 16.16 -26.18
CA ARG A 37 -37.31 15.14 -25.77
C ARG A 37 -36.92 13.77 -26.31
N VAL A 38 -36.84 12.79 -25.43
CA VAL A 38 -36.61 11.39 -25.78
C VAL A 38 -37.96 10.65 -25.79
N THR A 39 -38.29 10.01 -26.92
CA THR A 39 -39.48 9.17 -27.08
C THR A 39 -39.06 7.83 -27.68
N GLY A 40 -39.00 6.79 -26.83
CA GLY A 40 -38.49 5.48 -27.23
C GLY A 40 -37.02 5.55 -27.65
N GLN A 41 -36.71 5.14 -28.89
CA GLN A 41 -35.34 5.16 -29.44
C GLN A 41 -34.99 6.48 -30.17
N LYS A 42 -35.90 7.45 -30.15
CA LYS A 42 -35.80 8.71 -30.89
C LYS A 42 -35.62 9.87 -29.92
N ILE A 43 -34.77 10.83 -30.30
CA ILE A 43 -34.64 12.13 -29.65
C ILE A 43 -34.99 13.24 -30.64
N GLU A 44 -35.75 14.23 -30.17
CA GLU A 44 -36.10 15.44 -30.92
C GLU A 44 -35.71 16.67 -30.12
N TYR A 45 -35.09 17.65 -30.78
CA TYR A 45 -34.64 18.89 -30.16
C TYR A 45 -34.52 20.00 -31.20
N ASN A 46 -34.50 21.26 -30.76
CA ASN A 46 -34.20 22.38 -31.64
C ASN A 46 -32.68 22.47 -31.84
N ASP A 47 -32.23 22.63 -33.09
CA ASP A 47 -30.79 22.75 -33.38
C ASP A 47 -30.21 23.97 -32.63
N PRO A 48 -29.22 23.79 -31.72
CA PRO A 48 -28.61 24.89 -30.99
C PRO A 48 -27.94 25.93 -31.90
N ASP A 49 -27.54 25.53 -33.11
CA ASP A 49 -26.88 26.38 -34.10
C ASP A 49 -27.87 26.97 -35.14
N CYS A 50 -29.18 26.87 -34.90
CA CYS A 50 -30.21 27.42 -35.80
C CYS A 50 -30.17 28.96 -35.87
N ASP A 51 -30.33 29.51 -37.08
CA ASP A 51 -30.36 30.96 -37.28
C ASP A 51 -31.54 31.63 -36.54
N PRO A 52 -31.34 32.84 -35.98
CA PRO A 52 -32.39 33.59 -35.31
C PRO A 52 -33.63 33.80 -36.20
N GLY A 53 -34.78 33.32 -35.76
CA GLY A 53 -36.07 33.42 -36.48
C GLY A 53 -36.46 32.19 -37.30
N MET A 54 -35.62 31.13 -37.31
CA MET A 54 -35.94 29.85 -37.92
C MET A 54 -36.35 28.81 -36.85
N HIS A 55 -37.18 27.83 -37.25
CA HIS A 55 -37.54 26.68 -36.43
C HIS A 55 -36.85 25.42 -36.99
N CYS A 56 -35.65 25.14 -36.50
CA CYS A 56 -34.85 23.98 -36.93
C CYS A 56 -35.04 22.81 -35.97
N VAL A 57 -35.99 21.92 -36.24
CA VAL A 57 -36.18 20.70 -35.43
C VAL A 57 -35.31 19.57 -35.97
N VAL A 58 -34.44 19.04 -35.12
CA VAL A 58 -33.57 17.89 -35.40
C VAL A 58 -34.16 16.66 -34.73
N SER A 59 -34.17 15.55 -35.49
CA SER A 59 -34.63 14.25 -35.02
C SER A 59 -33.54 13.21 -35.28
N LYS A 60 -33.11 12.50 -34.23
CA LYS A 60 -32.11 11.42 -34.32
C LYS A 60 -32.62 10.15 -33.66
N THR A 61 -32.22 9.00 -34.20
CA THR A 61 -32.59 7.67 -33.68
C THR A 61 -31.32 6.85 -33.51
N CYS A 62 -31.22 6.14 -32.38
CA CYS A 62 -30.09 5.25 -32.14
C CYS A 62 -30.24 3.97 -32.98
N ALA A 63 -29.24 3.68 -33.80
CA ALA A 63 -29.29 2.58 -34.76
C ALA A 63 -28.86 1.22 -34.19
N ALA A 64 -28.05 1.22 -33.13
CA ALA A 64 -27.50 -0.01 -32.56
C ALA A 64 -28.54 -0.73 -31.67
N PRO A 65 -28.73 -2.05 -31.81
CA PRO A 65 -29.68 -2.81 -30.99
C PRO A 65 -29.42 -2.63 -29.49
N GLY A 66 -30.49 -2.45 -28.72
CA GLY A 66 -30.41 -2.29 -27.26
C GLY A 66 -29.89 -0.94 -26.78
N THR A 67 -29.59 -0.01 -27.69
CA THR A 67 -29.21 1.37 -27.36
C THR A 67 -30.40 2.32 -27.44
N GLY A 68 -30.40 3.36 -26.61
CA GLY A 68 -31.38 4.44 -26.65
C GLY A 68 -30.70 5.80 -26.45
N PRO A 69 -31.37 6.91 -26.82
CA PRO A 69 -30.84 8.24 -26.55
C PRO A 69 -30.74 8.46 -25.04
N THR A 70 -29.54 8.77 -24.57
CA THR A 70 -29.27 9.07 -23.16
C THR A 70 -28.72 10.49 -23.07
N LEU A 71 -29.42 11.34 -22.31
CA LEU A 71 -28.98 12.70 -22.03
C LEU A 71 -27.91 12.71 -20.94
N SER A 72 -26.97 13.64 -21.05
CA SER A 72 -26.07 14.01 -19.96
C SER A 72 -26.86 14.55 -18.77
N ALA A 73 -26.24 14.58 -17.58
CA ALA A 73 -26.89 15.05 -16.36
C ALA A 73 -27.39 16.51 -16.45
N ASP A 74 -26.65 17.36 -17.17
CA ASP A 74 -27.02 18.76 -17.43
C ASP A 74 -27.99 18.93 -18.62
N LYS A 75 -28.35 17.82 -19.29
CA LYS A 75 -29.25 17.74 -20.46
C LYS A 75 -28.78 18.55 -21.67
N LYS A 76 -27.49 18.91 -21.75
CA LYS A 76 -26.91 19.63 -22.89
C LYS A 76 -26.36 18.73 -23.98
N PHE A 77 -26.14 17.46 -23.66
CA PHE A 77 -25.56 16.50 -24.57
C PHE A 77 -26.38 15.23 -24.63
N PHE A 78 -26.34 14.54 -25.76
CA PHE A 78 -26.88 13.20 -25.87
C PHE A 78 -25.95 12.28 -26.64
N ALA A 79 -25.99 11.00 -26.29
CA ALA A 79 -25.35 9.91 -27.00
C ALA A 79 -26.28 8.69 -27.02
N CYS A 80 -25.95 7.69 -27.83
CA CYS A 80 -26.65 6.41 -27.83
C CYS A 80 -25.95 5.45 -26.86
N CYS A 81 -26.55 5.22 -25.69
CA CYS A 81 -26.02 4.31 -24.69
C CYS A 81 -26.89 3.05 -24.57
N LEU A 82 -26.32 1.95 -24.03
CA LEU A 82 -27.11 0.76 -23.71
C LEU A 82 -28.08 1.06 -22.55
N ALA A 83 -29.17 0.29 -22.48
CA ALA A 83 -30.12 0.40 -21.37
C ALA A 83 -29.42 0.26 -20.00
N GLY A 84 -29.71 1.19 -19.08
CA GLY A 84 -29.12 1.23 -17.74
C GLY A 84 -27.78 1.97 -17.63
N GLN A 85 -27.18 2.39 -18.74
CA GLN A 85 -25.98 3.24 -18.73
C GLN A 85 -26.35 4.73 -18.60
N ARG A 86 -25.38 5.53 -18.14
CA ARG A 86 -25.47 6.99 -18.05
C ARG A 86 -24.41 7.62 -18.94
N LEU A 87 -24.77 8.68 -19.65
CA LEU A 87 -23.80 9.50 -20.37
C LEU A 87 -23.06 10.39 -19.38
N LEU A 88 -21.76 10.14 -19.21
CA LEU A 88 -20.86 10.94 -18.37
C LEU A 88 -19.83 11.65 -19.24
N GLY A 89 -19.31 12.78 -18.75
CA GLY A 89 -18.25 13.52 -19.41
C GLY A 89 -18.57 14.97 -19.76
N SER A 90 -17.63 15.60 -20.44
CA SER A 90 -17.70 16.98 -20.90
C SER A 90 -16.79 17.21 -22.12
N PRO A 91 -16.92 18.37 -22.81
CA PRO A 91 -16.02 18.74 -23.91
C PRO A 91 -14.53 18.80 -23.53
N GLU A 92 -14.20 19.08 -22.27
CA GLU A 92 -12.82 19.18 -21.77
C GLU A 92 -12.23 17.82 -21.38
N THR A 93 -13.08 16.80 -21.23
CA THR A 93 -12.67 15.43 -20.85
C THR A 93 -12.82 14.49 -22.04
N ALA A 94 -13.77 13.55 -21.95
CA ALA A 94 -14.30 12.74 -23.04
C ALA A 94 -15.76 12.46 -22.68
N PHE A 95 -16.57 11.98 -23.62
CA PHE A 95 -17.90 11.47 -23.31
C PHE A 95 -17.88 9.94 -23.31
N ASP A 96 -18.54 9.30 -22.35
CA ASP A 96 -18.63 7.83 -22.33
C ASP A 96 -19.95 7.36 -21.68
N CYS A 97 -20.39 6.16 -22.05
CA CYS A 97 -21.61 5.54 -21.52
C CYS A 97 -21.26 4.58 -20.38
N CYS A 98 -21.31 5.07 -19.14
CA CYS A 98 -20.89 4.30 -17.97
C CYS A 98 -22.05 3.54 -17.33
N ALA A 99 -21.80 2.29 -16.92
CA ALA A 99 -22.72 1.50 -16.12
C ALA A 99 -22.87 2.06 -14.69
N GLU A 100 -23.84 1.56 -13.95
CA GLU A 100 -23.95 1.84 -12.52
C GLU A 100 -22.67 1.39 -11.77
N GLY A 101 -22.28 2.14 -10.73
CA GLY A 101 -21.03 1.90 -9.99
C GLY A 101 -19.74 2.24 -10.77
N HIS A 102 -19.86 2.82 -11.97
CA HIS A 102 -18.73 3.33 -12.74
C HIS A 102 -18.79 4.85 -12.88
N GLU A 103 -17.63 5.47 -12.97
CA GLU A 103 -17.42 6.90 -13.20
C GLU A 103 -16.44 7.11 -14.36
N LEU A 104 -16.53 8.26 -15.03
CA LEU A 104 -15.54 8.63 -16.03
C LEU A 104 -14.25 9.06 -15.31
N ALA A 105 -13.18 8.29 -15.47
CA ALA A 105 -11.93 8.49 -14.76
C ALA A 105 -10.73 8.49 -15.72
N GLY A 106 -9.65 9.17 -15.33
CA GLY A 106 -8.45 9.31 -16.14
C GLY A 106 -7.89 10.74 -16.13
N SER A 107 -7.14 11.10 -17.16
CA SER A 107 -6.51 12.42 -17.28
C SER A 107 -6.33 12.84 -18.74
N ALA A 108 -6.06 14.12 -18.99
CA ALA A 108 -5.76 14.60 -20.35
C ALA A 108 -4.54 13.91 -21.00
N GLN A 109 -3.59 13.39 -20.20
CA GLN A 109 -2.41 12.70 -20.69
C GLN A 109 -2.67 11.23 -20.99
N ALA A 110 -3.46 10.55 -20.14
CA ALA A 110 -3.76 9.12 -20.26
C ALA A 110 -5.03 8.83 -21.08
N GLY A 111 -5.88 9.83 -21.28
CA GLY A 111 -7.26 9.65 -21.73
C GLY A 111 -8.22 9.41 -20.57
N TYR A 112 -9.51 9.41 -20.89
CA TYR A 112 -10.60 9.17 -19.95
C TYR A 112 -11.38 7.93 -20.38
N HIS A 113 -11.82 7.10 -19.43
CA HIS A 113 -12.67 5.95 -19.68
C HIS A 113 -13.55 5.63 -18.47
N CYS A 114 -14.63 4.87 -18.67
CA CYS A 114 -15.46 4.40 -17.56
C CYS A 114 -14.68 3.40 -16.70
N CYS A 115 -14.44 3.74 -15.44
CA CYS A 115 -13.82 2.86 -14.46
C CYS A 115 -14.75 2.62 -13.26
N PRO A 116 -14.62 1.49 -12.55
CA PRO A 116 -15.31 1.31 -11.27
C PRO A 116 -15.01 2.49 -10.33
N THR A 117 -16.00 2.91 -9.54
CA THR A 117 -15.82 4.05 -8.61
C THR A 117 -14.60 3.82 -7.70
N GLY A 118 -13.68 4.79 -7.65
CA GLY A 118 -12.41 4.70 -6.92
C GLY A 118 -11.21 4.21 -7.73
N TYR A 119 -11.37 3.99 -9.03
CA TYR A 119 -10.29 3.65 -9.96
C TYR A 119 -10.04 4.81 -10.94
N SER A 120 -8.83 4.87 -11.50
CA SER A 120 -8.45 5.83 -12.55
C SER A 120 -7.86 5.10 -13.75
N PHE A 121 -8.15 5.60 -14.94
CA PHE A 121 -7.65 5.05 -16.19
C PHE A 121 -6.22 5.53 -16.46
N ASP A 122 -5.30 4.59 -16.69
CA ASP A 122 -3.88 4.89 -16.96
C ASP A 122 -3.52 4.94 -18.46
N GLY A 123 -4.52 4.84 -19.34
CA GLY A 123 -4.35 4.76 -20.79
C GLY A 123 -4.46 3.35 -21.35
N GLN A 124 -4.41 2.32 -20.49
CA GLN A 124 -4.63 0.93 -20.88
C GLN A 124 -5.70 0.25 -20.04
N GLN A 125 -5.72 0.49 -18.71
CA GLN A 125 -6.64 -0.16 -17.79
C GLN A 125 -7.00 0.74 -16.60
N CYS A 126 -8.08 0.39 -15.92
CA CYS A 126 -8.48 1.03 -14.67
C CYS A 126 -7.61 0.48 -13.52
N LYS A 127 -6.95 1.39 -12.79
CA LYS A 127 -6.16 1.08 -11.60
C LYS A 127 -6.74 1.76 -10.38
N GLU A 128 -6.71 1.07 -9.25
CA GLU A 128 -7.21 1.60 -7.99
C GLU A 128 -6.44 2.88 -7.60
N VAL A 129 -7.17 3.92 -7.20
CA VAL A 129 -6.57 5.16 -6.71
C VAL A 129 -6.44 5.09 -5.20
N CYS A 130 -5.20 5.14 -4.72
CA CYS A 130 -4.94 5.22 -3.30
C CYS A 130 -5.41 6.55 -2.71
N LYS A 131 -6.30 6.48 -1.72
CA LYS A 131 -6.86 7.63 -1.01
C LYS A 131 -5.97 8.05 0.17
N ASN A 132 -6.23 9.24 0.70
CA ASN A 132 -5.66 9.75 1.96
C ASN A 132 -4.12 9.87 1.98
N GLY A 133 -3.51 10.22 0.84
CA GLY A 133 -2.07 10.44 0.72
C GLY A 133 -1.23 9.16 0.61
N LYS A 134 -1.88 7.99 0.45
CA LYS A 134 -1.21 6.71 0.23
C LYS A 134 -0.72 6.58 -1.22
N LEU A 135 0.32 5.77 -1.41
CA LEU A 135 0.90 5.40 -2.70
C LEU A 135 0.62 3.93 -3.00
N MET A 136 0.41 3.63 -4.29
CA MET A 136 0.26 2.26 -4.75
C MET A 136 1.64 1.60 -4.85
N VAL A 137 1.93 0.64 -3.98
CA VAL A 137 3.18 -0.14 -3.99
C VAL A 137 2.80 -1.62 -4.00
N ASN A 138 3.22 -2.35 -5.03
CA ASN A 138 2.92 -3.78 -5.21
C ASN A 138 1.42 -4.13 -5.11
N GLY A 139 0.54 -3.27 -5.62
CA GLY A 139 -0.91 -3.49 -5.57
C GLY A 139 -1.56 -3.20 -4.22
N GLN A 140 -0.84 -2.57 -3.28
CA GLN A 140 -1.36 -2.14 -1.99
C GLN A 140 -1.17 -0.63 -1.81
N CYS A 141 -2.18 0.03 -1.24
CA CYS A 141 -2.10 1.43 -0.85
C CYS A 141 -1.39 1.57 0.50
N VAL A 142 -0.16 2.10 0.48
CA VAL A 142 0.69 2.26 1.66
C VAL A 142 1.06 3.72 1.86
N CYS A 143 1.31 4.15 3.09
CA CYS A 143 1.82 5.49 3.31
C CYS A 143 3.22 5.67 2.70
N PRO A 144 3.53 6.86 2.14
CA PRO A 144 4.87 7.18 1.68
C PRO A 144 5.91 6.95 2.78
N GLU A 145 7.14 6.68 2.37
CA GLU A 145 8.25 6.49 3.30
C GLU A 145 8.37 7.69 4.26
N GLY A 146 8.46 7.41 5.56
CA GLY A 146 8.53 8.44 6.61
C GLY A 146 7.17 8.95 7.12
N MET A 147 6.05 8.47 6.58
CA MET A 147 4.69 8.75 7.07
C MET A 147 4.05 7.52 7.72
N LEU A 148 3.09 7.74 8.62
CA LEU A 148 2.30 6.69 9.25
C LEU A 148 0.82 6.89 8.95
N GLU A 149 0.10 5.79 8.87
CA GLU A 149 -1.34 5.81 8.79
C GLU A 149 -1.93 6.19 10.14
N ALA A 150 -2.65 7.31 10.18
CA ALA A 150 -3.40 7.76 11.34
C ALA A 150 -4.69 6.95 11.54
N GLU A 151 -5.35 7.13 12.68
CA GLU A 151 -6.60 6.46 13.05
C GLU A 151 -7.73 6.66 11.99
N GLY A 152 -7.66 7.73 11.19
CA GLY A 152 -8.57 8.01 10.07
C GLY A 152 -8.11 7.49 8.70
N GLY A 153 -7.08 6.65 8.65
CA GLY A 153 -6.54 6.08 7.41
C GLY A 153 -5.72 7.04 6.56
N SER A 154 -5.32 8.20 7.11
CA SER A 154 -4.54 9.23 6.41
C SER A 154 -3.06 9.19 6.75
N CYS A 155 -2.23 9.46 5.76
CA CYS A 155 -0.78 9.49 5.96
C CYS A 155 -0.37 10.79 6.66
N GLN A 156 0.13 10.66 7.87
CA GLN A 156 0.62 11.76 8.67
C GLN A 156 2.14 11.67 8.82
N THR A 157 2.78 12.83 8.87
CA THR A 157 4.20 12.91 9.21
C THR A 157 4.42 12.34 10.60
N ARG A 158 5.51 11.58 10.77
CA ARG A 158 5.90 11.06 12.08
C ARG A 158 6.11 12.22 13.05
N THR A 159 5.14 12.47 13.92
CA THR A 159 5.41 13.22 15.16
C THR A 159 6.34 12.31 15.96
N LYS A 160 7.64 12.61 15.94
CA LYS A 160 8.64 11.84 16.65
C LYS A 160 8.28 11.92 18.14
N ALA A 161 7.67 10.87 18.68
CA ALA A 161 7.46 10.76 20.11
C ALA A 161 8.83 10.95 20.78
N ILE A 162 8.88 11.76 21.83
CA ILE A 162 10.13 12.11 22.54
C ILE A 162 10.68 10.89 23.31
N CYS A 163 9.96 9.76 23.28
CA CYS A 163 10.28 8.53 23.97
C CYS A 163 10.94 7.51 23.02
N THR A 164 11.92 6.76 23.53
CA THR A 164 12.49 5.61 22.83
C THR A 164 11.96 4.32 23.44
N SER A 165 11.89 3.26 22.63
CA SER A 165 11.54 1.91 23.13
C SER A 165 12.61 1.37 24.10
N GLY A 166 13.86 1.79 23.97
CA GLY A 166 15.02 1.17 24.61
C GLY A 166 15.59 -0.01 23.80
N LEU A 167 15.09 -0.24 22.59
CA LEU A 167 15.63 -1.18 21.62
C LEU A 167 16.38 -0.42 20.53
N GLU A 168 17.46 -1.01 20.03
CA GLU A 168 18.30 -0.42 18.98
C GLU A 168 18.60 -1.42 17.86
N SER A 169 18.64 -0.92 16.64
CA SER A 169 19.14 -1.66 15.47
C SER A 169 20.62 -2.01 15.69
N GLY A 170 20.99 -3.22 15.28
CA GLY A 170 22.33 -3.80 15.45
C GLY A 170 22.55 -4.51 16.79
N LYS A 171 21.68 -4.31 17.80
CA LYS A 171 21.75 -5.00 19.10
C LYS A 171 21.08 -6.36 19.05
N CYS A 172 21.49 -7.24 19.97
CA CYS A 172 21.01 -8.62 20.05
C CYS A 172 20.21 -8.88 21.33
N TYR A 173 19.17 -9.69 21.20
CA TYR A 173 18.22 -9.95 22.28
C TYR A 173 17.82 -11.42 22.31
N THR A 174 17.50 -11.92 23.50
CA THR A 174 16.72 -13.16 23.67
C THR A 174 15.28 -12.80 23.99
N PHE A 175 14.34 -13.58 23.49
CA PHE A 175 12.90 -13.33 23.63
C PHE A 175 12.32 -14.39 24.56
N THR A 176 11.83 -14.00 25.73
CA THR A 176 11.26 -14.91 26.73
C THR A 176 9.75 -14.75 26.76
N ALA A 177 9.01 -15.83 26.51
CA ALA A 177 7.55 -15.84 26.56
C ALA A 177 7.06 -15.87 28.02
N GLU A 178 5.76 -15.65 28.22
CA GLU A 178 5.16 -15.59 29.57
C GLU A 178 5.28 -16.89 30.37
N ASN A 179 5.42 -18.03 29.70
CA ASN A 179 5.68 -19.32 30.31
C ASN A 179 7.16 -19.54 30.69
N GLY A 180 8.02 -18.54 30.51
CA GLY A 180 9.46 -18.60 30.79
C GLY A 180 10.29 -19.26 29.69
N ASN A 181 9.65 -19.86 28.68
CA ASN A 181 10.36 -20.45 27.55
C ASN A 181 10.88 -19.37 26.61
N ARG A 182 12.05 -19.63 26.03
CA ARG A 182 12.66 -18.69 25.08
C ARG A 182 12.30 -19.06 23.65
N LEU A 183 11.97 -18.04 22.85
CA LEU A 183 11.75 -18.19 21.43
C LEU A 183 13.04 -18.67 20.78
N GLY A 184 12.95 -19.70 19.96
CA GLY A 184 14.10 -20.33 19.35
C GLY A 184 13.75 -21.27 18.21
N LEU A 185 14.76 -21.61 17.43
CA LEU A 185 14.63 -22.50 16.29
C LEU A 185 14.59 -23.96 16.75
N ARG A 186 13.59 -24.69 16.29
CA ARG A 186 13.49 -26.14 16.44
C ARG A 186 14.10 -26.86 15.23
N ASN A 187 14.42 -28.13 15.37
CA ASN A 187 15.00 -28.97 14.31
C ASN A 187 14.11 -29.16 13.06
N ASP A 188 12.83 -28.80 13.13
CA ASP A 188 11.91 -28.73 11.98
C ASP A 188 12.04 -27.43 11.17
N GLY A 189 12.89 -26.49 11.60
CA GLY A 189 13.14 -25.21 10.93
C GLY A 189 12.14 -24.11 11.30
N VAL A 190 11.30 -24.31 12.32
CA VAL A 190 10.27 -23.37 12.76
C VAL A 190 10.63 -22.78 14.14
N TYR A 191 10.19 -21.54 14.38
CA TYR A 191 10.39 -20.85 15.65
C TYR A 191 9.26 -21.12 16.65
N TYR A 192 9.64 -21.55 17.86
CA TYR A 192 8.74 -21.82 18.98
C TYR A 192 9.28 -21.22 20.28
N ALA A 193 8.38 -20.87 21.21
CA ALA A 193 8.74 -20.60 22.60
C ALA A 193 8.63 -21.91 23.42
N ALA A 194 9.71 -22.69 23.42
CA ALA A 194 9.77 -24.01 24.04
C ALA A 194 11.03 -24.18 24.92
N PRO A 195 11.08 -25.19 25.81
CA PRO A 195 12.28 -25.47 26.60
C PRO A 195 13.48 -25.81 25.71
N ASP A 196 14.66 -25.31 26.09
CA ASP A 196 15.92 -25.62 25.41
C ASP A 196 16.25 -27.12 25.50
N SER A 197 16.71 -27.71 24.39
CA SER A 197 17.08 -29.13 24.29
C SER A 197 18.00 -29.39 23.10
N MET A 198 18.30 -30.65 22.79
CA MET A 198 19.06 -31.01 21.58
C MET A 198 18.31 -30.80 20.26
N VAL A 199 17.01 -30.51 20.32
CA VAL A 199 16.17 -30.25 19.14
C VAL A 199 15.58 -28.85 19.12
N GLN A 200 15.82 -28.03 20.15
CA GLN A 200 15.32 -26.67 20.31
C GLN A 200 16.39 -25.82 20.97
N ARG A 201 16.74 -24.67 20.38
CA ARG A 201 17.63 -23.71 21.03
C ARG A 201 17.06 -22.32 20.90
N TYR A 202 16.99 -21.59 22.01
CA TYR A 202 16.66 -20.17 22.01
C TYR A 202 17.47 -19.40 20.95
N GLY A 203 16.83 -18.46 20.27
CA GLY A 203 17.48 -17.65 19.26
C GLY A 203 18.28 -16.51 19.88
N LYS A 204 19.30 -16.06 19.15
CA LYS A 204 19.99 -14.81 19.45
C LYS A 204 19.63 -13.82 18.36
N PHE A 205 18.64 -12.99 18.63
CA PHE A 205 17.98 -12.18 17.63
C PHE A 205 18.63 -10.80 17.55
N GLN A 206 19.30 -10.52 16.44
CA GLN A 206 19.72 -9.18 16.10
C GLN A 206 18.55 -8.42 15.45
N LEU A 207 18.18 -7.28 16.02
CA LEU A 207 17.16 -6.39 15.44
C LEU A 207 17.82 -5.48 14.42
N CYS A 208 17.23 -5.34 13.23
CA CYS A 208 17.82 -4.60 12.12
C CYS A 208 16.78 -3.69 11.46
N SER A 209 17.15 -2.44 11.17
CA SER A 209 16.34 -1.53 10.34
C SER A 209 16.40 -1.84 8.84
N ASP A 210 17.48 -2.52 8.41
CA ASP A 210 17.80 -2.78 7.01
C ASP A 210 18.65 -4.07 6.87
N GLU A 211 18.94 -4.47 5.63
CA GLU A 211 19.72 -5.68 5.31
C GLU A 211 21.14 -5.66 5.89
N LYS A 212 21.76 -4.48 5.92
CA LYS A 212 23.12 -4.28 6.45
C LYS A 212 23.13 -4.28 7.97
N CYS A 213 21.95 -4.19 8.59
CA CYS A 213 21.76 -4.08 10.03
C CYS A 213 22.53 -2.89 10.61
N THR A 214 22.33 -1.70 10.02
CA THR A 214 23.00 -0.47 10.46
C THR A 214 22.71 -0.19 11.94
N ALA A 215 23.76 -0.09 12.76
CA ALA A 215 23.65 0.05 14.20
C ALA A 215 23.35 1.50 14.65
N GLY A 216 22.79 1.65 15.86
CA GLY A 216 22.66 2.96 16.53
C GLY A 216 21.35 3.72 16.25
N HIS A 217 20.40 3.08 15.58
CA HIS A 217 19.06 3.62 15.38
C HIS A 217 18.08 3.00 16.39
N ALA A 218 17.27 3.81 17.06
CA ALA A 218 16.21 3.30 17.92
C ALA A 218 15.16 2.54 17.10
N ILE A 219 14.63 1.44 17.64
CA ILE A 219 13.53 0.68 17.07
C ILE A 219 12.23 1.09 17.73
N ASN A 220 11.34 1.79 17.04
CA ASN A 220 10.06 2.24 17.60
C ASN A 220 8.89 1.46 16.99
N PRO A 221 7.67 1.53 17.58
CA PRO A 221 6.48 0.86 17.03
C PRO A 221 6.18 1.22 15.56
N SER A 222 6.57 2.42 15.15
CA SER A 222 6.39 2.94 13.80
C SER A 222 7.47 2.49 12.81
N ASP A 223 8.52 1.82 13.28
CA ASP A 223 9.66 1.40 12.49
C ASP A 223 9.51 -0.05 12.02
N LYS A 224 9.76 -0.25 10.72
CA LYS A 224 9.90 -1.60 10.17
C LYS A 224 11.18 -2.23 10.71
N THR A 225 11.04 -3.39 11.34
CA THR A 225 12.16 -4.12 11.93
C THR A 225 12.29 -5.48 11.26
N TYR A 226 13.50 -5.88 10.95
CA TYR A 226 13.86 -7.23 10.52
C TYR A 226 14.58 -7.94 11.67
N ILE A 227 14.37 -9.24 11.79
CA ILE A 227 14.96 -10.04 12.87
C ILE A 227 15.91 -11.06 12.23
N LYS A 228 17.18 -10.98 12.57
CA LYS A 228 18.22 -11.92 12.16
C LYS A 228 18.58 -12.83 13.33
N ASP A 229 18.48 -14.14 13.16
CA ASP A 229 18.96 -15.10 14.15
C ASP A 229 20.44 -15.38 13.92
N LEU A 230 21.26 -15.01 14.90
CA LEU A 230 22.71 -15.22 14.86
C LEU A 230 23.10 -16.66 15.20
N TYR A 231 22.19 -17.46 15.76
CA TYR A 231 22.42 -18.89 15.86
C TYR A 231 22.08 -19.60 14.56
N GLY A 232 22.79 -20.69 14.32
CA GLY A 232 22.49 -21.62 13.23
C GLY A 232 21.69 -22.81 13.73
N ASP A 233 21.81 -23.92 13.01
CA ASP A 233 21.26 -25.22 13.38
C ASP A 233 21.66 -25.64 14.81
N VAL A 234 20.72 -26.23 15.55
CA VAL A 234 20.86 -26.53 16.98
C VAL A 234 22.15 -27.32 17.29
N ALA A 235 22.48 -28.32 16.45
CA ALA A 235 23.64 -29.18 16.67
C ALA A 235 24.94 -28.68 16.02
N THR A 236 24.88 -28.00 14.88
CA THR A 236 26.08 -27.72 14.07
C THR A 236 26.43 -26.23 13.99
N GLY A 237 25.48 -25.35 14.29
CA GLY A 237 25.63 -23.92 14.04
C GLY A 237 25.66 -23.54 12.55
N ALA A 238 25.45 -24.48 11.63
CA ALA A 238 25.32 -24.18 10.20
C ALA A 238 24.12 -23.26 9.95
N ASN A 239 24.13 -22.50 8.84
CA ASN A 239 23.04 -21.59 8.49
C ASN A 239 22.78 -20.47 9.53
N ALA A 240 23.80 -20.09 10.30
CA ALA A 240 23.73 -18.94 11.20
C ALA A 240 23.57 -17.62 10.44
N GLY A 241 22.95 -16.61 11.08
CA GLY A 241 22.81 -15.27 10.52
C GLY A 241 21.69 -15.14 9.49
N GLN A 242 20.70 -16.03 9.51
CA GLN A 242 19.54 -15.96 8.63
C GLN A 242 18.40 -15.11 9.22
N TRP A 243 17.53 -14.63 8.36
CA TRP A 243 16.39 -13.79 8.72
C TRP A 243 15.19 -14.64 9.08
N LEU A 244 14.39 -14.22 10.07
CA LEU A 244 13.04 -14.76 10.21
C LEU A 244 12.24 -14.41 8.97
N ASN A 245 11.52 -15.38 8.39
CA ASN A 245 10.84 -15.20 7.11
C ASN A 245 9.44 -14.57 7.25
N ASN A 246 8.89 -14.09 6.14
CA ASN A 246 7.52 -13.57 6.04
C ASN A 246 6.50 -14.71 5.81
N ALA A 247 6.35 -15.60 6.78
CA ALA A 247 5.43 -16.72 6.67
C ALA A 247 3.96 -16.26 6.82
N GLN A 248 3.24 -16.20 5.69
CA GLN A 248 1.83 -15.77 5.60
C GLN A 248 0.91 -16.96 5.26
N ASN A 249 -0.41 -16.75 5.36
CA ASN A 249 -1.44 -17.71 4.93
C ASN A 249 -1.40 -19.06 5.65
N GLY A 250 -1.09 -19.06 6.96
CA GLY A 250 -1.05 -20.26 7.80
C GLY A 250 0.29 -20.99 7.77
N ALA A 251 1.30 -20.48 7.06
CA ALA A 251 2.67 -20.99 7.16
C ALA A 251 3.32 -20.56 8.48
N HIS A 252 4.17 -21.42 9.04
CA HIS A 252 4.89 -21.09 10.28
C HIS A 252 6.15 -20.26 10.00
N ILE A 253 6.43 -19.28 10.86
CA ILE A 253 7.66 -18.48 10.78
C ILE A 253 8.87 -19.40 10.99
N GLY A 254 9.69 -19.47 9.94
CA GLY A 254 10.98 -20.13 9.91
C GLY A 254 12.06 -19.12 9.54
N ARG A 255 13.10 -19.58 8.83
CA ARG A 255 14.24 -18.74 8.44
C ARG A 255 14.45 -18.69 6.93
N THR A 256 15.12 -17.63 6.47
CA THR A 256 15.50 -17.42 5.07
C THR A 256 16.87 -16.75 4.97
N PRO A 257 17.74 -17.18 4.05
CA PRO A 257 18.98 -16.47 3.74
C PRO A 257 18.72 -15.22 2.87
N THR A 258 17.59 -15.17 2.16
CA THR A 258 17.24 -14.11 1.23
C THR A 258 16.51 -12.98 1.94
N PHE A 259 17.10 -11.79 1.98
CA PHE A 259 16.54 -10.63 2.68
C PHE A 259 15.17 -10.19 2.14
N ALA A 260 14.93 -10.29 0.84
CA ALA A 260 13.64 -9.96 0.24
C ALA A 260 12.47 -10.82 0.77
N ASN A 261 12.77 -12.00 1.32
CA ASN A 261 11.79 -12.91 1.91
C ASN A 261 11.68 -12.76 3.45
N ALA A 262 12.44 -11.84 4.04
CA ALA A 262 12.42 -11.59 5.48
C ALA A 262 11.07 -11.03 5.93
N GLY A 263 10.64 -11.47 7.11
CA GLY A 263 9.47 -10.93 7.79
C GLY A 263 9.70 -9.46 8.17
N GLN A 264 8.63 -8.67 8.12
CA GLN A 264 8.64 -7.29 8.54
C GLN A 264 7.89 -7.19 9.86
N PHE A 265 8.60 -6.84 10.93
CA PHE A 265 8.14 -6.85 12.31
C PHE A 265 7.99 -5.44 12.87
N VAL A 266 7.24 -5.36 13.95
CA VAL A 266 7.08 -4.19 14.83
C VAL A 266 7.22 -4.66 16.28
N LEU A 267 7.90 -3.87 17.09
CA LEU A 267 8.04 -4.10 18.53
C LEU A 267 7.48 -2.92 19.29
N SER A 268 6.42 -3.18 20.06
CA SER A 268 5.77 -2.17 20.90
C SER A 268 6.06 -2.43 22.37
N LYS A 269 6.69 -1.47 23.05
CA LYS A 269 7.01 -1.58 24.47
C LYS A 269 5.73 -1.58 25.30
N TRP A 270 5.61 -2.55 26.19
CA TRP A 270 4.57 -2.66 27.19
C TRP A 270 5.14 -2.37 28.58
N PRO A 271 4.29 -2.11 29.59
CA PRO A 271 4.71 -2.02 30.97
C PRO A 271 5.51 -3.26 31.42
N CYS A 272 6.33 -3.10 32.46
CA CYS A 272 7.13 -4.18 33.06
C CYS A 272 8.16 -4.83 32.12
N GLY A 273 8.66 -4.09 31.10
CA GLY A 273 9.77 -4.55 30.25
C GLY A 273 9.37 -5.53 29.14
N LYS A 274 8.08 -5.83 28.99
CA LYS A 274 7.56 -6.66 27.91
C LYS A 274 7.50 -5.86 26.60
N TYR A 275 7.52 -6.58 25.48
CA TYR A 275 7.30 -6.06 24.14
C TYR A 275 6.30 -6.95 23.40
N CYS A 276 5.38 -6.31 22.71
CA CYS A 276 4.43 -6.93 21.80
C CYS A 276 5.10 -7.05 20.42
N LEU A 277 5.39 -8.29 20.00
CA LEU A 277 5.93 -8.62 18.69
C LEU A 277 4.77 -8.80 17.70
N GLY A 278 4.63 -7.84 16.79
CA GLY A 278 3.66 -7.87 15.69
C GLY A 278 4.35 -7.83 14.33
N GLY A 279 3.56 -7.93 13.26
CA GLY A 279 4.05 -7.69 11.90
C GLY A 279 3.75 -6.26 11.46
N PHE A 280 4.60 -5.70 10.60
CA PHE A 280 4.54 -4.26 10.27
C PHE A 280 3.24 -3.87 9.53
N ALA A 281 2.74 -4.75 8.65
CA ALA A 281 1.49 -4.56 7.92
C ALA A 281 0.37 -5.55 8.31
N ALA A 282 0.70 -6.58 9.09
CA ALA A 282 -0.19 -7.67 9.48
C ALA A 282 0.13 -8.08 10.93
N GLY A 283 -0.79 -8.68 11.67
CA GLY A 283 -0.51 -9.13 13.03
C GLY A 283 0.42 -10.35 13.05
N ILE A 284 0.93 -10.69 14.24
CA ILE A 284 1.59 -11.98 14.50
C ILE A 284 0.85 -12.68 15.62
N GLY A 285 0.57 -13.96 15.42
CA GLY A 285 -0.13 -14.76 16.40
C GLY A 285 0.22 -16.25 16.29
N PRO A 286 -0.39 -17.07 17.15
CA PRO A 286 -0.19 -18.51 17.15
C PRO A 286 -0.76 -19.14 15.87
N ALA A 287 -0.02 -20.01 15.18
CA ALA A 287 -0.42 -20.57 13.89
C ALA A 287 -1.43 -21.74 13.99
N CYS A 288 -1.53 -22.41 15.14
CA CYS A 288 -2.42 -23.56 15.36
C CYS A 288 -2.76 -23.72 16.85
N PRO A 289 -3.90 -24.34 17.21
CA PRO A 289 -4.17 -24.79 18.57
C PRO A 289 -3.23 -25.96 18.92
N ALA A 290 -2.10 -25.64 19.52
CA ALA A 290 -1.12 -26.60 20.00
C ALA A 290 -0.68 -26.20 21.42
N GLU A 291 -0.15 -27.17 22.17
CA GLU A 291 0.42 -26.90 23.50
C GLU A 291 1.59 -25.90 23.42
N ILE A 292 2.34 -25.95 22.32
CA ILE A 292 3.40 -24.99 21.99
C ILE A 292 3.14 -24.49 20.56
N PRO A 293 2.36 -23.42 20.38
CA PRO A 293 2.06 -22.91 19.05
C PRO A 293 3.30 -22.25 18.42
N ALA A 294 3.53 -22.55 17.14
CA ALA A 294 4.41 -21.73 16.30
C ALA A 294 3.75 -20.37 16.03
N MET A 295 4.50 -19.43 15.46
CA MET A 295 3.97 -18.12 15.05
C MET A 295 3.73 -18.05 13.53
N THR A 296 2.76 -17.24 13.10
CA THR A 296 2.49 -16.88 11.70
C THR A 296 2.07 -15.41 11.60
N PHE A 297 2.20 -14.82 10.42
CA PHE A 297 1.57 -13.55 10.11
C PHE A 297 0.06 -13.71 9.85
N TYR A 298 -0.73 -12.75 10.34
CA TYR A 298 -2.18 -12.72 10.26
C TYR A 298 -2.66 -11.41 9.63
N SER A 299 -3.10 -11.46 8.38
CA SER A 299 -3.60 -10.28 7.65
C SER A 299 -4.98 -9.81 8.12
N GLN A 300 -5.79 -10.70 8.68
CA GLN A 300 -7.16 -10.39 9.13
C GLN A 300 -7.19 -9.57 10.42
N ASP A 301 -6.14 -9.64 11.24
CA ASP A 301 -5.99 -8.83 12.45
C ASP A 301 -4.60 -8.19 12.46
N PRO A 302 -4.43 -7.00 11.88
CA PRO A 302 -3.16 -6.28 11.83
C PRO A 302 -2.61 -5.85 13.21
N GLN A 303 -3.43 -5.88 14.26
CA GLN A 303 -3.04 -5.46 15.61
C GLN A 303 -2.64 -6.64 16.51
N MET A 304 -2.90 -7.88 16.08
CA MET A 304 -2.51 -9.05 16.85
C MET A 304 -0.98 -9.12 17.03
N CYS A 305 -0.55 -9.46 18.25
CA CYS A 305 0.86 -9.62 18.57
C CYS A 305 1.08 -10.68 19.66
N VAL A 306 2.34 -11.10 19.79
CA VAL A 306 2.76 -12.05 20.83
C VAL A 306 3.68 -11.33 21.82
N PRO A 307 3.38 -11.35 23.14
CA PRO A 307 4.21 -10.67 24.13
C PRO A 307 5.47 -11.47 24.47
N TYR A 308 6.60 -10.77 24.52
CA TYR A 308 7.91 -11.29 24.95
C TYR A 308 8.60 -10.31 25.89
N GLU A 309 9.34 -10.83 26.87
CA GLU A 309 10.39 -10.07 27.54
C GLU A 309 11.66 -10.12 26.69
N LEU A 310 12.26 -8.97 26.40
CA LEU A 310 13.48 -8.86 25.61
C LEU A 310 14.66 -8.55 26.54
N THR A 311 15.62 -9.46 26.59
CA THR A 311 16.87 -9.28 27.33
C THR A 311 17.99 -8.97 26.34
N GLU A 312 18.64 -7.81 26.46
CA GLU A 312 19.83 -7.50 25.65
C GLU A 312 20.96 -8.46 26.01
N VAL A 313 21.56 -9.06 24.98
CA VAL A 313 22.70 -9.98 25.11
C VAL A 313 23.80 -9.61 24.12
N PRO A 314 25.06 -9.96 24.40
CA PRO A 314 26.13 -9.80 23.43
C PRO A 314 25.86 -10.53 22.12
N CYS A 315 25.95 -9.81 20.99
CA CYS A 315 25.89 -10.42 19.66
C CYS A 315 27.02 -11.44 19.49
N ASP A 316 28.26 -11.00 19.69
CA ASP A 316 29.44 -11.85 19.79
C ASP A 316 29.87 -11.98 21.25
N ILE A 317 29.77 -13.20 21.80
CA ILE A 317 30.15 -13.49 23.20
C ILE A 317 31.66 -13.40 23.44
N LYS A 318 32.47 -13.45 22.37
CA LYS A 318 33.93 -13.40 22.45
C LYS A 318 34.48 -11.98 22.33
N ALA A 319 33.63 -10.98 22.08
CA ALA A 319 34.06 -9.61 21.94
C ALA A 319 34.53 -9.03 23.28
N ASN A 320 35.73 -8.43 23.29
CA ASN A 320 36.32 -7.82 24.50
C ASN A 320 35.44 -6.74 25.14
N VAL A 321 34.59 -6.07 24.36
CA VAL A 321 33.65 -5.05 24.84
C VAL A 321 32.66 -5.61 25.88
N ASN A 322 32.41 -6.92 25.87
CA ASN A 322 31.53 -7.56 26.84
C ASN A 322 32.06 -7.44 28.28
N ASN A 323 33.38 -7.32 28.48
CA ASN A 323 33.97 -7.10 29.80
C ASN A 323 33.54 -5.76 30.41
N CYS A 324 33.12 -4.79 29.60
CA CYS A 324 32.63 -3.50 30.07
C CYS A 324 31.23 -3.60 30.70
N ILE A 325 30.44 -4.62 30.34
CA ILE A 325 29.12 -4.88 30.96
C ILE A 325 29.28 -5.20 32.45
N TRP A 326 30.40 -5.81 32.83
CA TRP A 326 30.68 -6.29 34.18
C TRP A 326 31.09 -5.16 35.14
N LYS A 327 31.42 -3.97 34.62
CA LYS A 327 31.84 -2.80 35.41
C LYS A 327 30.68 -1.92 35.84
N ASN A 328 29.57 -1.93 35.11
CA ASN A 328 28.37 -1.17 35.44
C ASN A 328 27.43 -2.06 36.27
N GLY A 329 27.89 -2.42 37.47
CA GLY A 329 27.14 -3.23 38.43
C GLY A 329 25.87 -2.53 38.89
N ASP A 330 24.82 -2.64 38.08
CA ASP A 330 23.40 -2.55 38.43
C ASP A 330 22.59 -2.65 37.13
N GLN A 331 22.24 -3.87 36.67
CA GLN A 331 21.13 -4.02 35.71
C GLN A 331 20.22 -5.24 35.92
N CYS A 332 20.57 -6.30 36.66
CA CYS A 332 19.62 -7.42 36.86
C CYS A 332 19.57 -8.10 38.24
N CYS A 333 20.64 -8.21 39.03
CA CYS A 333 20.60 -8.92 40.32
C CYS A 333 21.71 -8.37 41.25
N ASN A 334 21.44 -8.23 42.55
CA ASN A 334 22.34 -7.59 43.54
C ASN A 334 23.84 -7.96 43.46
N LYS A 335 24.67 -6.93 43.71
CA LYS A 335 26.15 -6.81 43.88
C LYS A 335 27.06 -7.79 43.16
N VAL A 336 27.71 -7.27 42.11
CA VAL A 336 29.01 -7.76 41.63
C VAL A 336 30.10 -7.28 42.61
N ASP A 337 30.81 -8.21 43.26
CA ASP A 337 31.99 -7.91 44.08
C ASP A 337 33.21 -7.69 43.18
N CYS A 338 33.74 -6.47 43.21
CA CYS A 338 34.88 -6.01 42.42
C CYS A 338 36.16 -5.84 43.26
N THR A 339 36.37 -6.66 44.30
CA THR A 339 37.63 -6.67 45.05
C THR A 339 38.78 -7.32 44.27
N TRP A 340 39.10 -6.76 43.10
CA TRP A 340 40.35 -7.05 42.40
C TRP A 340 41.28 -5.84 42.47
N ARG A 341 42.46 -6.02 43.08
CA ARG A 341 43.58 -5.06 43.07
C ARG A 341 44.70 -5.61 42.19
N PRO A 342 45.09 -4.93 41.10
CA PRO A 342 46.39 -5.18 40.48
C PRO A 342 47.50 -4.43 41.21
N LEU A 343 48.66 -5.09 41.33
CA LEU A 343 49.97 -4.46 41.44
C LEU A 343 50.35 -3.82 40.10
#